data_AF-A0A957D4K3-F1
#
_entry.id   AF-A0A957D4K3-F1
#
_cell.length_a   1.000
_cell.length_b   1.000
_cell.length_c   1.000
_cell.angle_alpha   90.00
_cell.angle_beta   90.00
_cell.angle_gamma   90.00
#
_symmetry.space_group_name_H-M   'P 1'
#
loop_
_entity.id
_entity.type
_entity.pdbx_description
1 polymer ?
#
loop_
_entity_poly.entity_id
_entity_poly.type
_entity_poly.pdbx_seq_one_letter_code
_entity_poly.pdbx_strand_id
1 'polypeptide(L)'
;MANDFLNFLLSLIIIIVAAKTSGYISTRFKQPSVLGELLAGVILGPTVLDMLHVWPVFHGSEEVLAEFITLMAELGVILLMLLAGLELHLSELLKSGKVSALAGVLGVLVPLGLGWGTAVLFGADSTEGLFLGL
;
A
#
# COMPACT_ATOMS: atom_id res chain seq x y z
N MET A 1 2.25 0.52 31.62
CA MET A 1 2.30 -0.85 31.10
C MET A 1 0.93 -1.42 30.75
N ALA A 2 -0.01 -1.61 31.70
CA ALA A 2 -1.34 -2.15 31.38
C ALA A 2 -2.17 -1.23 30.46
N ASN A 3 -2.11 0.09 30.67
CA ASN A 3 -2.80 1.06 29.81
C ASN A 3 -2.20 1.12 28.39
N ASP A 4 -0.88 0.99 28.26
CA ASP A 4 -0.21 1.07 26.95
C ASP A 4 -0.58 -0.13 26.06
N PHE A 5 -0.68 -1.32 26.65
CA PHE A 5 -1.16 -2.51 25.93
C PHE A 5 -2.63 -2.39 25.51
N LEU A 6 -3.48 -1.83 26.38
CA LEU A 6 -4.88 -1.59 26.05
C LEU A 6 -5.03 -0.56 24.92
N ASN A 7 -4.26 0.53 24.98
CA ASN A 7 -4.20 1.56 23.94
C ASN A 7 -3.75 0.97 22.60
N PHE A 8 -2.72 0.13 22.59
CA PHE A 8 -2.27 -0.59 21.40
C PHE A 8 -3.38 -1.47 20.81
N LEU A 9 -4.03 -2.30 21.63
CA LEU A 9 -5.10 -3.19 21.16
C LEU A 9 -6.29 -2.40 20.62
N LEU A 10 -6.68 -1.33 21.29
CA LEU A 10 -7.79 -0.48 20.89
C LEU A 10 -7.47 0.26 19.57
N SER A 11 -6.25 0.74 19.42
CA SER A 11 -5.75 1.34 18.18
C SER A 11 -5.82 0.36 17.00
N LEU A 12 -5.37 -0.88 17.19
CA LEU A 12 -5.49 -1.94 16.19
C LEU A 12 -6.94 -2.23 15.81
N ILE A 13 -7.84 -2.33 16.80
CA ILE A 13 -9.27 -2.57 16.56
C ILE A 13 -9.85 -1.43 15.72
N ILE A 14 -9.55 -0.16 16.06
CA ILE A 14 -10.04 0.99 15.30
C ILE A 14 -9.58 0.90 13.84
N ILE A 15 -8.29 0.66 13.59
CA ILE A 15 -7.73 0.59 12.24
C ILE A 15 -8.37 -0.55 11.44
N ILE A 16 -8.46 -1.75 12.01
CA ILE A 16 -9.03 -2.92 11.34
C ILE A 16 -10.51 -2.71 11.03
N VAL A 17 -11.29 -2.22 12.00
CA VAL A 17 -12.73 -1.96 11.82
C VAL A 17 -12.93 -0.89 10.75
N ALA A 18 -12.20 0.22 10.82
CA ALA A 18 -12.32 1.28 9.83
C ALA A 18 -11.96 0.82 8.42
N ALA A 19 -10.87 0.06 8.26
CA ALA A 19 -10.45 -0.49 6.98
C ALA A 19 -11.50 -1.47 6.43
N LYS A 20 -11.98 -2.42 7.24
CA LYS A 20 -12.99 -3.41 6.81
C LYS A 20 -14.33 -2.78 6.49
N THR A 21 -14.80 -1.83 7.30
CA THR A 21 -16.06 -1.13 7.05
C THR A 21 -15.96 -0.30 5.78
N SER A 22 -14.86 0.43 5.57
CA SER A 22 -14.67 1.23 4.36
C SER A 22 -14.49 0.37 3.11
N GLY A 23 -13.76 -0.74 3.20
CA GLY A 23 -13.67 -1.73 2.13
C GLY A 23 -15.03 -2.31 1.76
N TYR A 24 -15.84 -2.69 2.76
CA TYR A 24 -17.21 -3.15 2.53
C TYR A 24 -18.08 -2.08 1.85
N ILE A 25 -18.03 -0.83 2.32
CA ILE A 25 -18.75 0.29 1.70
C ILE A 25 -18.32 0.49 0.24
N SER A 26 -17.01 0.42 -0.05
CA SER A 26 -16.45 0.51 -1.40
C SER A 26 -17.06 -0.55 -2.34
N THR A 27 -17.12 -1.81 -1.89
CA THR A 27 -17.77 -2.89 -2.68
C THR A 27 -19.25 -2.63 -2.92
N ARG A 28 -19.95 -1.95 -2.00
CA ARG A 28 -21.35 -1.57 -2.17
C ARG A 28 -21.57 -0.52 -3.25
N PHE A 29 -20.58 0.34 -3.46
CA PHE A 29 -20.52 1.28 -4.59
C PHE A 29 -19.93 0.66 -5.87
N LYS A 30 -19.74 -0.67 -5.91
CA LYS A 30 -19.12 -1.40 -7.04
C LYS A 30 -17.67 -1.01 -7.30
N GLN A 31 -16.96 -0.54 -6.27
CA GLN A 31 -15.54 -0.25 -6.31
C GLN A 31 -14.74 -1.41 -5.67
N PRO A 32 -13.44 -1.59 -6.02
CA PRO A 32 -12.58 -2.55 -5.36
C PRO A 32 -12.50 -2.30 -3.84
N SER A 33 -12.43 -3.35 -3.02
CA SER A 33 -12.33 -3.22 -1.54
C SER A 33 -11.12 -2.39 -1.13
N VAL A 34 -9.98 -2.63 -1.79
CA VAL A 34 -8.70 -1.96 -1.51
C VAL A 34 -8.82 -0.43 -1.60
N LEU A 35 -9.66 0.10 -2.50
CA LEU A 35 -9.89 1.55 -2.59
C LEU A 35 -10.43 2.11 -1.26
N GLY A 36 -11.40 1.44 -0.66
CA GLY A 36 -11.99 1.86 0.62
C GLY A 36 -11.02 1.71 1.79
N GLU A 37 -10.22 0.65 1.80
CA GLU A 37 -9.19 0.41 2.81
C GLU A 37 -8.09 1.50 2.77
N LEU A 38 -7.62 1.87 1.57
CA LEU A 38 -6.66 2.96 1.37
C LEU A 38 -7.24 4.32 1.79
N LEU A 39 -8.49 4.62 1.42
CA LEU A 39 -9.15 5.85 1.83
C LEU A 39 -9.30 5.94 3.35
N ALA A 40 -9.64 4.84 4.03
CA ALA A 40 -9.67 4.81 5.49
C ALA A 40 -8.29 5.15 6.08
N GLY A 41 -7.22 4.57 5.53
CA GLY A 41 -5.85 4.90 5.96
C GLY A 41 -5.49 6.37 5.76
N VAL A 42 -5.81 6.95 4.61
CA VAL A 42 -5.57 8.37 4.31
C VAL A 42 -6.36 9.28 5.25
N ILE A 43 -7.63 8.94 5.52
CA ILE A 43 -8.50 9.71 6.40
C ILE A 43 -8.03 9.66 7.86
N LEU A 44 -7.73 8.47 8.37
CA LEU A 44 -7.30 8.28 9.76
C LEU A 44 -5.87 8.77 10.01
N GLY A 45 -5.02 8.69 8.98
CA GLY A 45 -3.62 9.09 9.03
C GLY A 45 -3.42 10.61 9.11
N PRO A 46 -2.15 11.05 9.11
CA PRO A 46 -1.77 12.45 9.29
C PRO A 46 -2.26 13.38 8.16
N THR A 47 -2.65 12.82 7.01
CA THR A 47 -3.07 13.59 5.84
C THR A 47 -4.40 14.33 6.06
N VAL A 48 -5.32 13.78 6.85
CA VAL A 48 -6.68 14.35 7.02
C VAL A 48 -7.02 14.59 8.48
N LEU A 49 -7.16 13.54 9.29
CA LEU A 49 -7.62 13.67 10.67
C LEU A 49 -6.48 13.64 11.70
N ASP A 50 -5.31 13.12 11.32
CA ASP A 50 -4.14 13.00 12.20
C ASP A 50 -4.44 12.31 13.55
N MET A 51 -5.28 11.27 13.50
CA MET A 51 -5.83 10.66 14.72
C MET A 51 -4.76 10.01 15.59
N LEU A 52 -3.64 9.59 14.97
CA LEU A 52 -2.49 8.98 15.66
C LEU A 52 -1.84 9.95 16.67
N HIS A 53 -1.77 11.25 16.35
CA HIS A 53 -1.16 12.25 17.24
C HIS A 53 -2.19 13.00 18.08
N VAL A 54 -3.42 13.12 17.59
CA VAL A 54 -4.46 13.95 18.24
C VAL A 54 -5.21 13.18 19.32
N TRP A 55 -5.43 11.88 19.17
CA TRP A 55 -6.39 11.16 20.02
C TRP A 55 -5.69 10.40 21.16
N PRO A 56 -6.10 10.57 22.44
CA PRO A 56 -5.38 10.01 23.61
C PRO A 56 -5.28 8.49 23.64
N VAL A 57 -6.13 7.81 22.87
CA VAL A 57 -6.13 6.36 22.70
C VAL A 57 -4.86 5.85 22.03
N PHE A 58 -4.26 6.65 21.14
CA PHE A 58 -3.07 6.26 20.38
C PHE A 58 -1.77 6.60 21.14
N HIS A 59 -1.82 7.58 22.04
CA HIS A 59 -0.68 8.02 22.84
C HIS A 59 -0.06 6.88 23.67
N GLY A 60 1.26 6.82 23.66
CA GLY A 60 2.06 5.82 24.40
C GLY A 60 2.19 4.46 23.72
N SER A 61 1.53 4.25 22.57
CA SER A 61 1.65 3.02 21.77
C SER A 61 2.07 3.25 20.32
N GLU A 62 2.31 4.49 19.92
CA GLU A 62 2.54 4.92 18.53
C GLU A 62 3.72 4.19 17.86
N GLU A 63 4.86 4.10 18.56
CA GLU A 63 6.07 3.49 18.02
C GLU A 63 5.89 1.98 17.78
N VAL A 64 5.34 1.27 18.78
CA VAL A 64 5.04 -0.16 18.70
C VAL A 64 3.97 -0.44 17.64
N LEU A 65 2.96 0.43 17.54
CA LEU A 65 1.90 0.32 16.55
C LEU A 65 2.45 0.52 15.13
N ALA A 66 3.29 1.53 14.91
CA ALA A 66 3.89 1.81 13.61
C ALA A 66 4.80 0.68 13.14
N GLU A 67 5.65 0.16 14.04
CA GLU A 67 6.51 -1.00 13.75
C GLU A 67 5.67 -2.24 13.42
N PHE A 68 4.64 -2.52 14.23
CA PHE A 68 3.75 -3.65 13.99
C PHE A 68 3.01 -3.55 12.65
N ILE A 69 2.44 -2.37 12.34
CA ILE A 69 1.75 -2.14 11.06
C ILE A 69 2.73 -2.30 9.89
N THR A 70 3.95 -1.79 9.99
CA THR A 70 4.98 -1.91 8.95
C THR A 70 5.31 -3.38 8.69
N LEU A 71 5.58 -4.15 9.75
CA LEU A 71 5.90 -5.57 9.62
C LEU A 71 4.72 -6.38 9.08
N MET A 72 3.49 -6.08 9.51
CA MET A 72 2.29 -6.71 8.96
C MET A 72 2.06 -6.33 7.48
N ALA A 73 2.35 -5.09 7.09
CA ALA A 73 2.23 -4.64 5.70
C ALA A 73 3.25 -5.35 4.79
N GLU A 74 4.51 -5.47 5.23
CA GLU A 74 5.54 -6.21 4.50
C GLU A 74 5.16 -7.69 4.33
N LEU A 75 4.71 -8.34 5.40
CA LEU A 75 4.19 -9.71 5.32
C LEU A 75 2.99 -9.81 4.39
N GLY A 76 2.06 -8.86 4.45
CA GLY A 76 0.92 -8.78 3.56
C GLY A 76 1.33 -8.70 2.09
N VAL A 77 2.27 -7.81 1.75
CA VAL A 77 2.80 -7.66 0.38
C VAL A 77 3.47 -8.95 -0.09
N ILE A 78 4.28 -9.59 0.74
CA ILE A 78 4.93 -10.86 0.41
C ILE A 78 3.89 -11.94 0.11
N LEU A 79 2.88 -12.08 0.97
CA LEU A 79 1.80 -13.05 0.77
C LEU A 79 0.98 -12.76 -0.49
N LEU A 80 0.68 -11.48 -0.78
CA LEU A 80 -0.03 -11.07 -1.99
C LEU A 80 0.78 -11.40 -3.25
N MET A 81 2.07 -11.08 -3.28
CA MET A 81 2.94 -11.39 -4.42
C MET A 81 3.14 -12.91 -4.59
N LEU A 82 3.21 -13.66 -3.48
CA LEU A 82 3.26 -15.12 -3.52
C LEU A 82 1.97 -15.70 -4.13
N LEU A 83 0.80 -15.24 -3.67
CA LEU A 83 -0.49 -15.69 -4.21
C LEU A 83 -0.62 -15.36 -5.69
N ALA A 84 -0.26 -14.14 -6.09
CA ALA A 84 -0.22 -13.74 -7.49
C ALA A 84 0.68 -14.68 -8.30
N GLY A 85 1.85 -15.05 -7.78
CA GLY A 85 2.76 -16.01 -8.41
C GLY A 85 2.19 -17.43 -8.50
N LEU A 86 1.47 -17.89 -7.47
CA LEU A 86 0.84 -19.23 -7.44
C LEU A 86 -0.35 -19.34 -8.40
N GLU A 87 -1.04 -18.24 -8.69
CA GLU A 87 -2.14 -18.17 -9.66
C GLU A 87 -1.65 -18.18 -11.13
N LEU A 88 -0.35 -17.94 -11.36
CA LEU A 88 0.24 -17.96 -12.70
C LEU A 88 0.32 -19.36 -13.30
N HIS A 89 -0.27 -19.51 -14.48
CA HIS A 89 -0.17 -20.74 -15.26
C HIS A 89 1.10 -20.73 -16.11
N LEU A 90 2.18 -21.35 -15.61
CA LEU A 90 3.48 -21.39 -16.28
C LEU A 90 3.42 -21.92 -17.72
N SER A 91 2.54 -22.89 -17.99
CA SER A 91 2.37 -23.47 -19.32
C SER A 91 1.79 -22.45 -20.33
N GLU A 92 0.94 -21.53 -19.87
CA GLU A 92 0.41 -20.44 -20.70
C GLU A 92 1.46 -19.35 -20.89
N LEU A 93 2.18 -19.00 -19.83
CA LEU A 93 3.29 -18.04 -19.86
C LEU A 93 4.35 -18.45 -20.91
N LEU A 94 4.71 -19.74 -20.95
CA LEU A 94 5.70 -20.26 -21.91
C LEU A 94 5.17 -20.26 -23.36
N LYS A 95 3.88 -20.57 -23.57
CA LYS A 95 3.25 -20.51 -24.90
C LYS A 95 3.23 -19.10 -25.48
N SER A 96 3.00 -18.09 -24.64
CA SER A 96 3.04 -16.67 -25.02
C SER A 96 4.36 -15.98 -24.67
N GLY A 97 5.44 -16.74 -24.44
CA GLY A 97 6.66 -16.26 -23.77
C GLY A 97 7.26 -14.98 -24.34
N LYS A 98 7.28 -14.81 -25.66
CA LYS A 98 7.75 -13.56 -26.29
C LYS A 98 6.90 -12.35 -25.93
N VAL A 99 5.58 -12.50 -25.98
CA VAL A 99 4.62 -11.42 -25.67
C VAL A 99 4.67 -11.12 -24.18
N SER A 100 4.67 -12.14 -23.32
CA SER A 100 4.76 -11.98 -21.86
C SER A 100 6.06 -11.33 -21.42
N ALA A 101 7.20 -11.72 -22.01
CA ALA A 101 8.50 -11.12 -21.71
C ALA A 101 8.55 -9.65 -22.16
N LEU A 102 8.08 -9.34 -23.36
CA LEU A 102 8.03 -7.96 -23.85
C LEU A 102 7.07 -7.11 -23.01
N ALA A 103 5.89 -7.63 -22.66
CA ALA A 103 4.92 -6.92 -21.83
C ALA A 103 5.48 -6.64 -20.42
N GLY A 104 6.17 -7.61 -19.81
CA GLY A 104 6.81 -7.42 -18.51
C GLY A 104 7.96 -6.40 -18.55
N VAL A 105 8.88 -6.53 -19.51
CA VAL A 105 10.04 -5.64 -19.63
C VAL A 105 9.60 -4.22 -20.01
N LEU A 106 8.78 -4.07 -21.05
CA LEU A 106 8.29 -2.76 -21.47
C LEU A 106 7.33 -2.15 -20.44
N GLY A 107 6.56 -2.98 -19.72
CA GLY A 107 5.69 -2.55 -18.64
C GLY A 107 6.44 -1.89 -17.48
N VAL A 108 7.74 -2.16 -17.31
CA VAL A 108 8.60 -1.47 -16.34
C VAL A 108 9.38 -0.33 -16.99
N LEU A 109 10.06 -0.61 -18.10
CA LEU A 109 10.97 0.37 -18.72
C LEU A 109 10.23 1.60 -19.28
N VAL A 110 9.01 1.43 -19.80
CA VAL A 110 8.25 2.53 -20.39
C VAL A 110 7.74 3.50 -19.32
N PRO A 111 7.01 3.06 -18.26
CA PRO A 111 6.63 3.97 -17.17
C PRO A 111 7.83 4.63 -16.49
N LEU A 112 8.93 3.89 -16.30
CA LEU A 112 10.16 4.45 -15.73
C LEU A 112 10.76 5.55 -16.60
N GLY A 113 10.94 5.29 -17.89
CA GLY A 113 11.46 6.28 -18.83
C GLY A 113 10.57 7.52 -18.94
N LEU A 114 9.24 7.33 -18.94
CA LEU A 114 8.29 8.43 -18.98
C LEU A 114 8.28 9.23 -17.68
N GLY A 115 8.30 8.58 -16.51
CA GLY A 115 8.38 9.23 -15.20
C GLY A 115 9.66 10.06 -15.06
N TRP A 116 10.82 9.47 -15.37
CA TRP A 116 12.10 10.18 -15.39
C TRP A 116 12.11 11.34 -16.38
N GLY A 117 11.68 11.10 -17.63
CA GLY A 117 11.66 12.11 -18.68
C GLY A 117 10.76 13.30 -18.33
N THR A 118 9.56 13.02 -17.81
CA THR A 118 8.64 14.08 -17.37
C THR A 118 9.19 14.85 -16.17
N ALA A 119 9.73 14.18 -15.15
CA ALA A 119 10.31 14.84 -13.99
C ALA A 119 11.44 15.82 -14.38
N VAL A 120 12.37 15.38 -15.24
CA VAL A 120 13.47 16.24 -15.73
C VAL A 120 12.94 17.41 -16.58
N LEU A 121 11.90 17.18 -17.40
CA LEU A 121 11.26 18.26 -18.17
C LEU A 121 10.62 19.34 -17.27
N PHE A 122 10.13 18.96 -16.09
CA PHE A 122 9.60 19.88 -15.08
C PHE A 122 10.69 20.45 -14.14
N GLY A 123 11.97 20.17 -14.41
CA GLY A 123 13.10 20.76 -13.71
C GLY A 123 13.61 19.98 -12.50
N ALA A 124 13.18 18.72 -12.31
CA ALA A 124 13.78 17.85 -11.30
C ALA A 124 15.22 17.46 -11.69
N ASP A 125 16.07 17.22 -10.68
CA ASP A 125 17.39 16.67 -10.93
C ASP A 125 17.29 15.26 -11.55
N SER A 126 18.32 14.84 -12.29
CA SER A 126 18.32 13.52 -12.95
C SER A 126 18.18 12.37 -11.95
N THR A 127 18.71 12.53 -10.73
CA THR A 127 18.57 11.53 -9.66
C THR A 127 17.14 11.49 -9.14
N GLU A 128 16.56 12.63 -8.79
CA GLU A 128 15.17 12.76 -8.33
C GLU A 128 14.16 12.25 -9.37
N GLY A 129 14.39 12.57 -10.65
CA GLY A 129 13.57 12.07 -11.73
C GLY A 129 13.64 10.55 -11.86
N LEU A 130 14.80 9.93 -11.59
CA LEU A 130 14.96 8.48 -11.70
C LEU A 130 14.17 7.80 -10.59
N PHE A 131 14.18 8.38 -9.38
CA PHE A 131 13.35 7.93 -8.26
C PHE A 131 11.84 8.09 -8.54
N LEU A 132 11.43 9.15 -9.22
CA LEU A 132 10.03 9.34 -9.62
C LEU A 132 9.57 8.36 -10.71
N GLY A 133 10.48 7.87 -11.54
CA GLY A 133 10.18 6.85 -12.55
C GLY A 133 10.11 5.43 -11.99
N LEU A 134 10.73 5.16 -10.85
CA LEU A 134 10.70 3.84 -10.17
C LEU A 134 9.41 3.66 -9.37
#